data_AF-A0A090VBL9-F1
#
_entry.id   AF-A0A090VBL9-F1
#
_cell.length_a   1.000
_cell.length_b   1.000
_cell.length_c   1.000
_cell.angle_alpha   90.00
_cell.angle_beta   90.00
_cell.angle_gamma   90.00
#
_symmetry.space_group_name_H-M   'P 1'
#
loop_
_entity.id
_entity.type
_entity.pdbx_description
1 polymer ?
#
loop_
_entity_poly.entity_id
_entity_poly.type
_entity_poly.pdbx_seq_one_letter_code
_entity_poly.pdbx_strand_id
1 'polypeptide(L)' 'MHGTSHHMGLDTHDYGILTEPMQENMVFTVEPAIYIPKEGFGIRLEDDVVIQKTGSPFNLMRNIPLEADEIEDLMNS' A
#
# COMPACT_ATOMS: atom_id res chain seq x y z
N MET A 1 0.96 10.18 13.67
CA MET A 1 1.68 10.25 12.38
C MET A 1 2.29 8.87 12.16
N HIS A 2 2.23 8.31 10.94
CA HIS A 2 2.70 6.95 10.61
C HIS A 2 3.69 6.99 9.43
N GLY A 3 4.38 5.88 9.16
CA GLY A 3 5.22 5.71 7.97
C GLY A 3 4.37 5.30 6.76
N THR A 4 4.91 5.45 5.54
CA THR A 4 4.17 5.15 4.30
C THR A 4 4.37 3.73 3.79
N SER A 5 5.14 2.90 4.51
CA SER A 5 5.52 1.56 4.08
C SER A 5 6.14 0.77 5.25
N HIS A 6 5.95 -0.54 5.24
CA HIS A 6 6.71 -1.53 6.00
C HIS A 6 6.92 -2.81 5.19
N HIS A 7 7.83 -3.68 5.64
CA HIS A 7 7.98 -5.02 5.04
C HIS A 7 6.74 -5.87 5.29
N MET A 8 6.42 -6.74 4.34
CA MET A 8 5.30 -7.70 4.41
C MET A 8 5.81 -9.11 4.15
N GLY A 9 5.29 -10.09 4.89
CA GLY A 9 5.65 -11.48 4.68
C GLY A 9 4.92 -12.43 5.62
N LEU A 10 5.66 -13.18 6.44
CA LEU A 10 5.03 -14.11 7.39
C LEU A 10 4.33 -13.36 8.53
N ASP A 11 4.87 -12.21 8.91
CA ASP A 11 4.23 -11.24 9.79
C ASP A 11 3.69 -10.07 8.97
N THR A 12 2.59 -9.47 9.41
CA THR A 12 2.01 -8.30 8.75
C THR A 12 3.00 -7.13 8.71
N HIS A 13 3.67 -6.86 9.83
CA HIS A 13 4.83 -5.97 9.88
C HIS A 13 6.08 -6.85 9.97
N ASP A 14 6.54 -7.33 8.82
CA ASP A 14 7.66 -8.26 8.77
C ASP A 14 8.99 -7.58 9.12
N TYR A 15 9.96 -8.37 9.53
CA TYR A 15 11.29 -7.89 9.82
C TYR A 15 12.03 -7.47 8.55
N GLY A 16 12.70 -6.32 8.60
CA GLY A 16 13.67 -5.92 7.58
C GLY A 16 14.35 -4.59 7.90
N ILE A 17 15.52 -4.38 7.32
CA ILE A 17 16.34 -3.19 7.58
C ILE A 17 15.89 -2.07 6.65
N LEU A 18 15.16 -1.10 7.19
CA LEU A 18 14.58 0.02 6.42
C LEU A 18 15.61 1.09 5.99
N THR A 19 16.84 1.03 6.50
CA THR A 19 17.92 1.98 6.19
C THR A 19 18.79 1.54 5.01
N GLU A 20 18.62 0.31 4.54
CA GLU A 20 19.36 -0.25 3.41
C GLU A 20 18.53 -0.12 2.12
N PRO A 21 19.17 -0.10 0.93
CA PRO A 21 18.44 -0.08 -0.33
C PRO A 21 17.51 -1.29 -0.49
N MET A 22 16.31 -1.05 -1.02
CA MET A 22 15.38 -2.12 -1.39
C MET A 22 15.99 -3.05 -2.45
N GLN A 23 15.73 -4.35 -2.32
CA GLN A 23 16.28 -5.39 -3.21
C GLN A 23 15.15 -6.17 -3.89
N GLU A 24 15.48 -6.80 -5.02
CA GLU A 24 14.58 -7.70 -5.76
C GLU A 24 13.95 -8.75 -4.83
N ASN A 25 12.66 -9.04 -5.04
CA ASN A 25 11.83 -9.97 -4.26
C ASN A 25 11.44 -9.53 -2.85
N MET A 26 11.90 -8.37 -2.36
CA MET A 26 11.32 -7.80 -1.15
C MET A 26 9.86 -7.38 -1.38
N VAL A 27 9.01 -7.56 -0.37
CA VAL A 27 7.60 -7.16 -0.40
C VAL A 27 7.38 -6.05 0.62
N PHE A 28 6.66 -5.01 0.20
CA PHE A 28 6.37 -3.83 1.01
C PHE A 28 4.92 -3.39 0.84
N THR A 29 4.36 -2.77 1.86
CA THR A 29 3.15 -1.96 1.74
C THR A 29 3.46 -0.60 1.12
N VAL A 30 2.48 0.01 0.44
CA VAL A 30 2.49 1.41 0.02
C VAL A 30 1.19 2.04 0.51
N GLU A 31 1.26 2.76 1.64
CA GLU A 31 0.07 3.09 2.44
C GLU A 31 -0.09 4.60 2.77
N PRO A 32 -0.13 5.50 1.77
CA PRO A 32 -0.36 6.92 2.04
C PRO A 32 -1.74 7.19 2.65
N ALA A 33 -1.79 8.15 3.59
CA ALA A 33 -3.04 8.55 4.22
C ALA A 33 -3.14 10.05 4.46
N ILE A 34 -4.37 10.54 4.50
CA ILE A 34 -4.72 11.88 4.96
C ILE A 34 -5.75 11.76 6.08
N TYR A 35 -5.48 12.45 7.18
CA TYR A 35 -6.37 12.53 8.34
C TYR A 35 -6.67 14.00 8.64
N ILE A 36 -7.96 14.36 8.69
CA ILE A 36 -8.45 15.70 9.01
C ILE A 36 -9.35 15.60 10.25
N PRO A 37 -8.79 15.57 11.48
CA PRO A 37 -9.56 15.32 12.69
C PRO A 37 -10.68 16.33 12.96
N LYS A 38 -10.48 17.59 12.55
CA LYS A 38 -11.49 18.65 12.71
C LYS A 38 -12.76 18.39 11.91
N GLU A 39 -12.66 17.60 10.84
CA GLU A 39 -13.77 17.21 9.96
C GLU A 39 -14.25 15.79 10.26
N GLY A 40 -13.61 15.07 11.19
CA GLY A 40 -13.90 13.65 11.44
C GLY A 40 -13.57 12.75 10.24
N PHE A 41 -12.68 13.20 9.35
CA PHE A 41 -12.39 12.57 8.07
C PHE A 41 -11.01 11.92 8.05
N GLY A 42 -10.91 10.75 7.43
CA GLY A 42 -9.64 10.04 7.25
C GLY A 42 -9.73 9.00 6.16
N ILE A 43 -8.76 9.00 5.25
CA ILE A 43 -8.62 8.02 4.17
C ILE A 43 -7.18 7.53 4.14
N ARG A 44 -7.01 6.22 4.01
CA ARG A 44 -5.76 5.55 3.66
C ARG A 44 -6.05 4.61 2.49
N LEU A 45 -5.19 4.64 1.48
CA LEU A 45 -5.19 3.67 0.40
C LEU A 45 -3.89 2.89 0.53
N GLU A 46 -3.96 1.56 0.39
CA GLU A 46 -2.84 0.67 0.72
C GLU A 46 -2.80 -0.51 -0.23
N ASP A 47 -1.65 -0.71 -0.85
CA ASP A 47 -1.35 -1.83 -1.73
C ASP A 47 -0.07 -2.56 -1.32
N ASP A 48 -0.03 -3.86 -1.57
CA ASP A 48 1.17 -4.68 -1.42
C ASP A 48 1.92 -4.78 -2.76
N VAL A 49 3.21 -4.46 -2.75
CA VAL A 49 4.06 -4.52 -3.94
C VAL A 49 5.28 -5.39 -3.72
N VAL A 50 5.68 -6.13 -4.75
CA VAL A 50 6.95 -6.88 -4.78
C VAL A 50 7.95 -6.20 -5.69
N ILE A 51 9.14 -5.92 -5.17
CA ILE A 51 10.23 -5.27 -5.90
C ILE A 51 10.68 -6.18 -7.04
N GLN A 52 10.67 -5.64 -8.26
CA GLN A 52 11.17 -6.31 -9.46
C GLN A 52 12.66 -6.01 -9.65
N LYS A 53 13.36 -6.86 -10.41
CA LYS A 53 14.75 -6.62 -10.80
C LYS A 53 14.96 -5.28 -11.53
N THR A 54 13.98 -4.90 -12.34
CA THR A 54 13.97 -3.69 -13.16
C THR A 54 12.55 -3.17 -13.32
N GLY A 55 12.39 -1.86 -13.42
CA GLY A 55 11.07 -1.23 -13.60
C GLY A 55 10.34 -1.01 -12.27
N SER A 56 9.02 -0.76 -12.38
CA SER A 56 8.18 -0.52 -11.21
C SER A 56 7.95 -1.80 -10.40
N PRO A 57 7.77 -1.70 -9.08
CA PRO A 57 7.29 -2.82 -8.26
C PRO A 57 5.99 -3.40 -8.82
N PHE A 58 5.85 -4.72 -8.74
CA PHE A 58 4.63 -5.40 -9.19
C PHE A 58 3.59 -5.35 -8.07
N ASN A 59 2.44 -4.76 -8.38
CA ASN A 59 1.33 -4.65 -7.44
C ASN A 59 0.55 -5.97 -7.36
N LEU A 60 0.55 -6.56 -6.17
CA LEU A 60 -0.12 -7.83 -5.84
C LEU A 60 -1.62 -7.65 -5.66
N MET A 61 -2.05 -6.43 -5.37
CA MET A 61 -3.42 -6.03 -5.03
C MET A 61 -4.17 -5.34 -6.19
N ARG A 62 -3.52 -5.15 -7.35
CA ARG A 62 -3.98 -4.39 -8.53
C ARG A 62 -5.38 -4.69 -9.11
N ASN A 63 -6.04 -5.74 -8.65
CA ASN A 63 -7.38 -6.11 -9.09
C ASN A 63 -8.47 -5.62 -8.11
N ILE A 64 -8.08 -4.96 -7.02
CA ILE A 64 -8.99 -4.32 -6.07
C ILE A 64 -9.27 -2.90 -6.59
N PRO A 65 -10.55 -2.47 -6.66
CA PRO A 65 -10.91 -1.15 -7.14
C PRO A 65 -10.33 -0.06 -6.22
N LEU A 66 -9.80 1.01 -6.83
CA LEU A 66 -9.17 2.12 -6.12
C LEU A 66 -9.76 3.47 -6.51
N GLU A 67 -10.20 3.61 -7.75
CA GLU A 67 -10.83 4.83 -8.24
C GLU A 67 -12.24 4.96 -7.67
N ALA A 68 -12.60 6.18 -7.25
CA ALA A 68 -13.89 6.45 -6.59
C ALA A 68 -15.08 6.01 -7.47
N ASP A 69 -15.04 6.34 -8.76
CA ASP A 69 -16.09 5.97 -9.72
C ASP A 69 -16.28 4.45 -9.82
N GLU A 70 -15.18 3.68 -9.84
CA GLU A 70 -15.24 2.21 -9.90
C GLU A 70 -15.84 1.61 -8.62
N ILE A 71 -15.49 2.17 -7.46
CA ILE A 71 -16.05 1.76 -6.17
C ILE A 71 -17.55 2.08 -6.12
N GLU A 72 -17.96 3.28 -6.54
CA GLU A 72 -19.36 3.70 -6.57
C GLU A 72 -20.19 2.83 -7.51
N ASP A 73 -19.68 2.48 -8.69
CA ASP A 73 -20.34 1.58 -9.63
C ASP A 73 -20.58 0.19 -9.02
N LEU A 74 -19.56 -0.39 -8.37
CA LEU A 74 -19.67 -1.70 -7.71
C LEU A 74 -20.62 -1.69 -6.50
N MET A 75 -20.73 -0.57 -5.78
CA MET A 75 -21.65 -0.45 -4.65
C MET A 75 -23.11 -0.31 -5.08
N ASN A 76 -23.36 0.18 -6.29
CA ASN A 76 -24.70 0.47 -6.81
C ASN A 76 -25.26 -0.64 -7.73
N SER A 77 -24.50 -1.71 -7.96
CA SER A 77 -24.94 -2.91 -8.71
C SER A 77 -25.69 -3.90 -7.84
#